data_AF-A0A023AW85-F1
#
_entry.id   AF-A0A023AW85-F1
#
_cell.length_a   1.000
_cell.length_b   1.000
_cell.length_c   1.000
_cell.angle_alpha   90.00
_cell.angle_beta   90.00
_cell.angle_gamma   90.00
#
_symmetry.space_group_name_H-M   'P 1'
#
loop_
_entity.id
_entity.type
_entity.pdbx_description
1 polymer ?
#
loop_
_entity_poly.entity_id
_entity_poly.type
_entity_poly.pdbx_seq_one_letter_code
_entity_poly.pdbx_strand_id
1 'polypeptide(L)'
;MLKHHGAVTAYNKQLKKVTFARPKPEVIVLWGPPGTGKSHTARSVCDDYYVKPAGPWWDGYFGQELVIFDDFYGSEKFCDMLRWLSENPIKVPIKGSMTDLLATKFIITSNVEPDRWYPHVENKEALMRRITDVIYMDKIYSPE
;
A
#
# COMPACT_ATOMS: atom_id res chain seq x y z
N MET A 1 35.38 12.99 0.40
CA MET A 1 34.42 14.11 0.53
C MET A 1 34.12 14.64 -0.87
N LEU A 2 32.96 14.29 -1.45
CA LEU A 2 32.64 14.54 -2.87
C LEU A 2 32.48 16.05 -3.16
N LYS A 3 33.28 16.58 -4.09
CA LYS A 3 33.26 17.96 -4.61
C LYS A 3 32.35 18.07 -5.85
N HIS A 4 31.03 18.04 -5.71
CA HIS A 4 30.13 18.28 -6.86
C HIS A 4 28.88 19.10 -6.50
N HIS A 5 29.06 20.25 -5.85
CA HIS A 5 27.94 21.18 -5.57
C HIS A 5 27.31 21.78 -6.84
N GLY A 6 28.07 22.00 -7.92
CA GLY A 6 27.56 22.63 -9.14
C GLY A 6 26.57 21.76 -9.95
N ALA A 7 26.77 20.43 -9.93
CA ALA A 7 25.90 19.49 -10.65
C ALA A 7 24.51 19.38 -10.01
N VAL A 8 24.44 19.39 -8.68
CA VAL A 8 23.17 19.34 -7.92
C VAL A 8 22.34 20.60 -8.16
N THR A 9 22.99 21.78 -8.17
CA THR A 9 22.29 23.06 -8.39
C THR A 9 21.75 23.20 -9.81
N ALA A 10 22.46 22.72 -10.83
CA ALA A 10 21.99 22.69 -12.21
C ALA A 10 20.84 21.67 -12.40
N TYR A 11 20.93 20.50 -11.77
CA TYR A 11 19.87 19.47 -11.76
C TYR A 11 18.56 20.02 -11.17
N ASN A 12 18.63 20.73 -10.05
CA ASN A 12 17.45 21.32 -9.40
C ASN A 12 16.70 22.35 -10.26
N LYS A 13 17.38 22.99 -11.22
CA LYS A 13 16.81 24.07 -12.05
C LYS A 13 15.95 23.57 -13.22
N GLN A 14 16.01 22.27 -13.54
CA GLN A 14 15.29 21.64 -14.65
C GLN A 14 14.17 20.68 -14.21
N LEU A 15 13.95 20.52 -12.90
CA LEU A 15 12.92 19.63 -12.38
C LEU A 15 11.53 20.22 -12.70
N LYS A 16 10.80 19.59 -13.63
CA LYS A 16 9.35 19.71 -13.70
C LYS A 16 8.81 19.45 -12.29
N LYS A 17 8.14 20.43 -11.68
CA LYS A 17 7.45 20.22 -10.39
C LYS A 17 6.60 18.97 -10.54
N VAL A 18 6.83 17.96 -9.71
CA VAL A 18 5.91 16.83 -9.64
C VAL A 18 4.58 17.40 -9.18
N THR A 19 3.59 17.41 -10.07
CA THR A 19 2.37 18.22 -9.92
C THR A 19 1.36 17.61 -8.95
N PHE A 20 1.59 16.39 -8.47
CA PHE A 20 0.63 15.64 -7.68
C PHE A 20 1.31 14.98 -6.49
N ALA A 21 1.18 15.52 -5.28
CA ALA A 21 1.46 14.77 -4.07
C ALA A 21 0.15 14.17 -3.56
N ARG A 22 0.16 12.89 -3.17
CA ARG A 22 -1.01 12.29 -2.52
C ARG A 22 -1.09 12.81 -1.09
N PRO A 23 -2.30 12.97 -0.51
CA PRO A 23 -2.39 13.07 0.94
C PRO A 23 -1.76 11.82 1.57
N LYS A 24 -1.32 11.93 2.84
CA LYS A 24 -0.87 10.75 3.59
C LYS A 24 -2.00 9.70 3.53
N PRO A 25 -1.75 8.49 3.00
CA PRO A 25 -2.82 7.51 2.87
C PRO A 25 -3.31 7.03 4.22
N GLU A 26 -4.59 6.69 4.28
CA GLU A 26 -5.17 5.89 5.37
C GLU A 26 -4.89 4.41 5.10
N VAL A 27 -4.33 3.70 6.09
CA VAL A 27 -3.98 2.29 5.94
C VAL A 27 -4.54 1.52 7.12
N ILE A 28 -5.53 0.67 6.86
CA ILE A 28 -6.20 -0.15 7.87
C ILE A 28 -5.78 -1.60 7.68
N VAL A 29 -5.37 -2.25 8.76
CA VAL A 29 -5.13 -3.69 8.78
C VAL A 29 -6.23 -4.41 9.52
N LEU A 30 -6.90 -5.34 8.83
CA LEU A 30 -7.83 -6.28 9.43
C LEU A 30 -7.11 -7.62 9.57
N TRP A 31 -6.94 -8.13 10.79
CA TRP A 31 -6.25 -9.41 10.99
C TRP A 31 -6.93 -10.31 12.00
N GLY A 32 -6.71 -11.62 11.91
CA GLY A 32 -7.27 -12.63 12.82
C GLY A 32 -7.63 -13.92 12.11
N PRO A 33 -8.22 -14.92 12.79
CA PRO A 33 -8.51 -16.24 12.22
C PRO A 33 -9.33 -16.20 10.91
N PRO A 34 -9.23 -17.22 10.04
CA PRO A 34 -10.11 -17.33 8.88
C PRO A 34 -11.59 -17.40 9.29
N GLY A 35 -12.49 -17.00 8.39
CA GLY A 35 -13.94 -17.03 8.67
C GLY A 35 -14.46 -15.89 9.55
N THR A 36 -13.62 -14.89 9.88
CA THR A 36 -14.03 -13.72 10.69
C THR A 36 -14.51 -12.52 9.89
N GLY A 37 -14.61 -12.65 8.55
CA GLY A 37 -15.22 -11.63 7.68
C GLY A 37 -14.31 -10.52 7.19
N LYS A 38 -13.01 -10.54 7.50
CA LYS A 38 -12.02 -9.51 7.09
C LYS A 38 -12.14 -9.08 5.62
N SER A 39 -12.13 -10.05 4.71
CA SER A 39 -12.20 -9.84 3.25
C SER A 39 -13.55 -9.26 2.81
N HIS A 40 -14.64 -9.63 3.50
CA HIS A 40 -15.96 -9.06 3.25
C HIS A 40 -16.01 -7.61 3.76
N THR A 41 -15.57 -7.37 5.00
CA THR A 41 -15.49 -6.03 5.60
C THR A 41 -14.65 -5.08 4.75
N ALA A 42 -13.51 -5.52 4.21
CA ALA A 42 -12.68 -4.70 3.33
C ALA A 42 -13.41 -4.24 2.06
N ARG A 43 -14.20 -5.13 1.44
CA ARG A 43 -14.98 -4.84 0.22
C ARG A 43 -16.25 -4.04 0.49
N SER A 44 -16.78 -4.06 1.70
CA SER A 44 -17.98 -3.30 2.07
C SER A 44 -17.71 -1.84 2.40
N VAL A 45 -16.45 -1.39 2.45
CA VAL A 45 -16.10 0.00 2.79
C VAL A 45 -16.46 0.99 1.68
N CYS A 46 -16.33 0.59 0.42
CA CYS A 46 -16.56 1.42 -0.75
C CYS A 46 -16.88 0.53 -1.96
N ASP A 47 -17.71 1.00 -2.89
CA ASP A 47 -17.98 0.29 -4.14
C ASP A 47 -16.85 0.44 -5.17
N ASP A 48 -16.09 1.54 -5.10
CA ASP A 48 -14.93 1.80 -5.97
C ASP A 48 -13.63 1.36 -5.29
N TYR A 49 -13.27 0.09 -5.46
CA TYR A 49 -12.04 -0.49 -4.94
C TYR A 49 -11.29 -1.30 -5.99
N TYR A 50 -9.98 -1.41 -5.78
CA TYR A 50 -9.11 -2.30 -6.53
C TYR A 50 -8.51 -3.36 -5.60
N VAL A 51 -8.78 -4.64 -5.87
CA VAL A 51 -8.08 -5.74 -5.17
C VAL A 51 -6.77 -5.98 -5.88
N LYS A 52 -5.66 -5.68 -5.21
CA LYS A 52 -4.31 -5.83 -5.74
C LYS A 52 -3.93 -7.32 -5.74
N PRO A 53 -3.80 -7.99 -6.91
CA PRO A 53 -3.30 -9.36 -6.96
C PRO A 53 -1.84 -9.41 -6.51
N ALA A 54 -1.38 -10.56 -6.02
CA ALA A 54 0.03 -10.73 -5.67
C ALA A 54 0.97 -10.54 -6.88
N GLY A 55 2.12 -9.95 -6.65
CA GLY A 55 3.18 -9.75 -7.65
C GLY A 55 3.27 -8.31 -8.15
N PRO A 56 4.06 -8.03 -9.18
CA PRO A 56 4.41 -6.65 -9.51
C PRO A 56 3.26 -5.88 -10.15
N TRP A 57 2.31 -6.55 -10.79
CA TRP A 57 1.35 -5.94 -11.71
C TRP A 57 0.14 -5.34 -11.02
N TRP A 58 -0.34 -4.23 -11.60
CA TRP A 58 -1.51 -3.46 -11.19
C TRP A 58 -2.57 -3.43 -12.30
N ASP A 59 -2.64 -4.46 -13.15
CA ASP A 59 -3.63 -4.55 -14.22
C ASP A 59 -5.06 -4.43 -13.66
N GLY A 60 -5.87 -3.59 -14.30
CA GLY A 60 -7.23 -3.25 -13.84
C GLY A 60 -7.29 -2.09 -12.83
N TYR A 61 -6.15 -1.57 -12.36
CA TYR A 61 -6.12 -0.33 -11.58
C TYR A 61 -6.29 0.88 -12.51
N PHE A 62 -7.39 1.62 -12.33
CA PHE A 62 -7.76 2.79 -13.11
C PHE A 62 -7.79 4.09 -12.28
N GLY A 63 -7.16 4.06 -11.09
CA GLY A 63 -7.14 5.22 -10.19
C GLY A 63 -8.12 5.11 -9.03
N GLN A 64 -8.62 3.91 -8.72
CA GLN A 64 -9.55 3.67 -7.61
C GLN A 64 -8.99 4.25 -6.29
N GLU A 65 -9.89 4.82 -5.49
CA GLU A 65 -9.54 5.48 -4.22
C GLU A 65 -9.04 4.48 -3.18
N LEU A 66 -9.67 3.30 -3.12
CA LEU A 66 -9.36 2.21 -2.20
C LEU A 66 -8.61 1.09 -2.90
N VAL A 67 -7.47 0.69 -2.34
CA VAL A 67 -6.74 -0.52 -2.73
C VAL A 67 -6.81 -1.55 -1.60
N ILE A 68 -7.17 -2.78 -1.93
CA ILE A 68 -7.26 -3.90 -1.00
C ILE A 68 -6.12 -4.88 -1.29
N PHE A 69 -5.30 -5.15 -0.27
CA PHE A 69 -4.39 -6.30 -0.25
C PHE A 69 -5.08 -7.42 0.53
N ASP A 70 -5.70 -8.36 -0.18
CA ASP A 70 -6.47 -9.42 0.44
C ASP A 70 -5.58 -10.65 0.73
N ASP A 71 -5.74 -11.23 1.92
CA ASP A 71 -5.00 -12.40 2.41
C ASP A 71 -3.46 -12.22 2.32
N PHE A 72 -2.98 -11.11 2.87
CA PHE A 72 -1.60 -10.67 2.77
C PHE A 72 -0.70 -11.32 3.82
N TYR A 73 0.43 -11.87 3.39
CA TYR A 73 1.46 -12.48 4.25
C TYR A 73 2.88 -12.00 3.92
N GLY A 74 3.04 -10.75 3.48
CA GLY A 74 4.34 -10.25 3.00
C GLY A 74 4.72 -10.77 1.62
N SER A 75 3.73 -11.08 0.77
CA SER A 75 3.94 -11.55 -0.60
C SER A 75 4.59 -10.50 -1.52
N GLU A 76 4.51 -9.23 -1.14
CA GLU A 76 5.07 -8.11 -1.88
C GLU A 76 6.43 -7.70 -1.30
N LYS A 77 7.29 -7.05 -2.09
CA LYS A 77 8.57 -6.57 -1.56
C LYS A 77 8.35 -5.50 -0.51
N PHE A 78 9.12 -5.56 0.58
CA PHE A 78 9.03 -4.57 1.66
C PHE A 78 9.15 -3.12 1.15
N CYS A 79 10.12 -2.87 0.26
CA CYS A 79 10.32 -1.54 -0.33
C CYS A 79 9.14 -1.08 -1.21
N ASP A 80 8.45 -1.99 -1.89
CA ASP A 80 7.28 -1.66 -2.70
C ASP A 80 6.10 -1.29 -1.80
N MET A 81 5.86 -2.03 -0.71
CA MET A 81 4.85 -1.64 0.29
C MET A 81 5.13 -0.26 0.88
N LEU A 82 6.38 0.05 1.25
CA LEU A 82 6.72 1.38 1.77
C LEU A 82 6.46 2.50 0.76
N ARG A 83 6.66 2.22 -0.54
CA ARG A 83 6.39 3.17 -1.61
C ARG A 83 4.90 3.36 -1.82
N TRP A 84 4.15 2.26 -1.98
CA TRP A 84 2.71 2.29 -2.24
C TRP A 84 1.93 3.00 -1.13
N LEU A 85 2.29 2.73 0.13
CA LEU A 85 1.68 3.31 1.33
C LEU A 85 2.28 4.68 1.74
N SER A 86 2.90 5.41 0.82
CA SER A 86 3.42 6.77 1.08
C SER A 86 2.65 7.86 0.33
N GLU A 87 2.78 9.08 0.80
CA GLU A 87 2.30 10.32 0.17
C GLU A 87 3.01 10.65 -1.16
N ASN A 88 4.07 9.92 -1.51
CA ASN A 88 4.86 10.23 -2.69
C ASN A 88 4.06 9.95 -3.98
N PRO A 89 4.15 10.86 -4.96
CA PRO A 89 3.76 10.58 -6.34
C PRO A 89 4.57 9.41 -6.89
N ILE A 90 3.91 8.31 -7.20
CA ILE A 90 4.54 7.15 -7.80
C ILE A 90 3.67 6.57 -8.91
N LYS A 91 4.32 5.90 -9.85
CA LYS A 91 3.66 5.06 -10.84
C LYS A 91 3.79 3.59 -10.48
N VAL A 92 2.76 2.83 -10.83
CA VAL A 92 2.70 1.37 -10.68
C VAL A 92 2.62 0.71 -12.05
N PRO A 93 3.24 -0.47 -12.23
CA PRO A 93 3.32 -1.12 -13.53
C PRO A 93 2.00 -1.80 -13.89
N ILE A 94 1.55 -1.56 -15.11
CA ILE A 94 0.46 -2.28 -15.77
C ILE A 94 1.03 -2.92 -17.04
N LYS A 95 0.34 -3.87 -17.64
CA LYS A 95 0.86 -4.54 -18.84
C LYS A 95 1.15 -3.54 -19.96
N GLY A 96 2.43 -3.44 -20.34
CA GLY A 96 2.90 -2.57 -21.42
C GLY A 96 2.98 -1.08 -21.10
N SER A 97 2.72 -0.66 -19.86
CA SER A 97 2.78 0.76 -19.47
C SER A 97 2.96 0.94 -17.95
N MET A 98 2.80 2.17 -17.48
CA MET A 98 2.78 2.55 -16.07
C MET A 98 1.61 3.51 -15.85
N THR A 99 0.90 3.38 -14.74
CA THR A 99 -0.17 4.32 -14.35
C THR A 99 0.16 4.99 -13.02
N ASP A 100 -0.38 6.18 -12.76
CA ASP A 100 -0.21 6.86 -11.47
C ASP A 100 -0.99 6.12 -10.39
N LEU A 101 -0.35 5.85 -9.25
CA LEU A 101 -1.06 5.36 -8.07
C LEU A 101 -1.75 6.55 -7.39
N LEU A 102 -3.07 6.61 -7.49
CA LEU A 102 -3.90 7.71 -6.96
C LEU A 102 -4.57 7.36 -5.63
N ALA A 103 -4.56 6.09 -5.24
CA ALA A 103 -5.23 5.57 -4.06
C ALA A 103 -4.84 6.33 -2.79
N THR A 104 -5.83 6.70 -2.00
CA THR A 104 -5.67 7.41 -0.72
C THR A 104 -6.03 6.52 0.46
N LYS A 105 -6.68 5.37 0.22
CA LYS A 105 -7.04 4.39 1.23
C LYS A 105 -6.50 3.01 0.88
N PHE A 106 -6.03 2.31 1.89
CA PHE A 106 -5.55 0.95 1.77
C PHE A 106 -6.15 0.08 2.88
N ILE A 107 -6.68 -1.08 2.51
CA ILE A 107 -7.08 -2.10 3.47
C ILE A 107 -6.25 -3.34 3.23
N ILE A 108 -5.63 -3.85 4.27
CA ILE A 108 -4.83 -5.08 4.22
C ILE A 108 -5.54 -6.10 5.10
N THR A 109 -5.91 -7.25 4.55
CA THR A 109 -6.46 -8.36 5.33
C THR A 109 -5.38 -9.41 5.53
N SER A 110 -5.34 -10.07 6.69
CA SER A 110 -4.36 -11.14 6.94
C SER A 110 -4.84 -12.10 8.04
N ASN A 111 -4.41 -13.36 8.01
CA ASN A 111 -4.58 -14.25 9.16
C ASN A 111 -3.46 -14.12 10.21
N VAL A 112 -2.43 -13.32 9.93
CA VAL A 112 -1.32 -13.04 10.86
C VAL A 112 -1.18 -11.54 11.11
N GLU A 113 -0.64 -11.18 12.27
CA GLU A 113 -0.39 -9.78 12.61
C GLU A 113 0.67 -9.13 11.70
N PRO A 114 0.61 -7.79 11.47
CA PRO A 114 1.52 -7.07 10.58
C PRO A 114 3.01 -7.29 10.82
N ASP A 115 3.42 -7.45 12.08
CA ASP A 115 4.83 -7.62 12.44
C ASP A 115 5.42 -8.93 11.88
N ARG A 116 4.57 -9.92 11.58
CA ARG A 116 4.99 -11.23 11.04
C ARG A 116 5.13 -11.27 9.53
N TRP A 117 4.68 -10.24 8.79
CA TRP A 117 4.72 -10.26 7.32
C TRP A 117 6.14 -10.29 6.75
N TYR A 118 7.10 -9.66 7.43
CA TYR A 118 8.47 -9.53 6.94
C TYR A 118 9.48 -10.04 7.97
N PRO A 119 9.57 -11.37 8.17
CA PRO A 119 10.39 -11.95 9.23
C PRO A 119 11.90 -11.66 9.08
N HIS A 120 12.36 -11.35 7.87
CA HIS A 120 13.76 -11.04 7.56
C HIS A 120 14.13 -9.55 7.67
N VAL A 121 13.16 -8.69 7.98
CA VAL A 121 13.40 -7.25 8.15
C VAL A 121 13.48 -6.93 9.64
N GLU A 122 14.68 -6.58 10.10
CA GLU A 122 14.94 -6.28 11.51
C GLU A 122 14.14 -5.05 11.99
N ASN A 123 14.24 -3.92 11.26
CA ASN A 123 13.50 -2.70 11.59
C ASN A 123 12.31 -2.51 10.63
N LYS A 124 11.10 -2.69 11.17
CA LYS A 124 9.83 -2.51 10.45
C LYS A 124 9.13 -1.17 10.75
N GLU A 125 9.74 -0.27 11.52
CA GLU A 125 9.14 1.03 11.93
C GLU A 125 8.67 1.85 10.73
N ALA A 126 9.39 1.78 9.61
CA ALA A 126 9.00 2.45 8.38
C ALA A 126 7.63 1.97 7.86
N LEU A 127 7.34 0.67 7.95
CA LEU A 127 6.03 0.14 7.59
C LEU A 127 5.01 0.48 8.67
N MET A 128 5.34 0.21 9.94
CA MET A 128 4.42 0.40 11.06
C MET A 128 3.90 1.83 11.17
N ARG A 129 4.74 2.86 10.95
CA ARG A 129 4.31 4.28 10.99
C ARG A 129 3.36 4.70 9.86
N ARG A 130 3.21 3.85 8.83
CA ARG A 130 2.27 4.07 7.71
C ARG A 130 0.93 3.38 7.94
N ILE A 131 0.88 2.40 8.84
CA ILE A 131 -0.37 1.76 9.25
C ILE A 131 -1.10 2.74 10.18
N THR A 132 -2.31 3.13 9.81
CA THR A 132 -3.16 4.03 10.61
C THR A 132 -3.80 3.25 11.76
N ASP A 133 -4.39 2.10 11.45
CA ASP A 133 -5.11 1.28 12.42
C ASP A 133 -4.86 -0.22 12.20
N VAL A 134 -4.83 -0.97 13.30
CA VAL A 134 -4.73 -2.43 13.32
C VAL A 134 -5.90 -2.98 14.11
N ILE A 135 -6.79 -3.69 13.43
CA ILE A 135 -8.04 -4.22 13.97
C ILE A 135 -7.96 -5.73 13.99
N TYR A 136 -8.04 -6.32 15.19
CA TYR A 136 -8.15 -7.75 15.37
C TYR A 136 -9.61 -8.20 15.25
N MET A 137 -9.86 -9.20 14.41
CA MET A 137 -11.19 -9.77 14.13
C MET A 137 -11.19 -11.26 14.51
N ASP A 138 -11.91 -11.59 15.57
CA ASP A 138 -12.01 -12.95 16.13
C ASP A 138 -13.43 -13.54 16.12
N LYS A 139 -14.44 -12.69 15.92
CA LYS A 139 -15.84 -13.13 15.80
C LYS A 139 -16.07 -13.79 14.45
N ILE A 140 -16.69 -14.97 14.46
CA ILE A 140 -17.12 -15.66 13.25
C ILE A 140 -18.09 -14.75 12.50
N TYR A 141 -17.81 -14.56 11.21
CA TYR A 141 -18.68 -13.83 10.33
C TYR A 141 -19.90 -14.69 9.98
N SER A 142 -21.07 -14.16 10.30
CA SER A 142 -22.35 -14.70 9.87
C SER A 142 -23.02 -13.61 9.03
N PRO A 143 -23.15 -13.76 7.71
CA PRO A 143 -24.02 -12.88 6.93
C PRO A 143 -25.45 -13.10 7.41
N GLU A 144 -26.19 -12.01 7.67
CA GLU A 144 -27.65 -12.06 7.80
C GLU A 144 -28.32 -12.45 6.48
#